data_AF-A0A091V1L4-F1
#
_entry.id   AF-A0A091V1L4-F1
#
_cell.length_a   1.000
_cell.length_b   1.000
_cell.length_c   1.000
_cell.angle_alpha   90.00
_cell.angle_beta   90.00
_cell.angle_gamma   90.00
#
_symmetry.space_group_name_H-M   'P 1'
#
loop_
_entity.id
_entity.type
_entity.pdbx_description
1 polymer ?
#
loop_
_entity_poly.entity_id
_entity_poly.type
_entity_poly.pdbx_seq_one_letter_code
_entity_poly.pdbx_strand_id
1 'polypeptide(L)' 'RMAVGCLVELAFKVAAGEIKNGFAVIRPPGHHAEESTAMGFCFFNSVAISAKLLQQKLSVGRIL' A
#
# COMPACT_ATOMS: atom_id res chain seq x y z
N ARG A 1 3.17 -0.87 -11.01
CA ARG A 1 3.37 0.52 -10.54
C ARG A 1 2.05 1.23 -10.21
N MET A 2 1.06 1.28 -11.11
CA MET A 2 -0.25 1.92 -10.86
C MET A 2 -0.98 1.38 -9.63
N ALA A 3 -1.09 0.05 -9.47
CA ALA A 3 -1.74 -0.57 -8.32
C ALA A 3 -1.20 -0.09 -6.96
N VAL A 4 0.13 0.04 -6.85
CA VAL A 4 0.81 0.56 -5.65
C VAL A 4 0.42 2.02 -5.43
N GLY A 5 0.49 2.86 -6.48
CA GLY A 5 0.13 4.28 -6.38
C GLY A 5 -1.30 4.52 -5.92
N CYS A 6 -2.27 3.78 -6.49
CA CYS A 6 -3.67 3.88 -6.09
C CYS A 6 -3.89 3.50 -4.62
N LEU A 7 -3.23 2.44 -4.13
CA LEU A 7 -3.35 2.05 -2.72
C LEU A 7 -2.68 3.07 -1.80
N VAL A 8 -1.52 3.61 -2.19
CA VAL A 8 -0.82 4.66 -1.43
C VAL A 8 -1.72 5.89 -1.30
N GLU A 9 -2.31 6.38 -2.40
CA GLU A 9 -3.19 7.55 -2.35
C GLU A 9 -4.40 7.31 -1.43
N LEU A 10 -5.07 6.17 -1.56
CA LEU A 10 -6.19 5.81 -0.71
C LEU A 10 -5.80 5.72 0.77
N ALA A 11 -4.68 5.05 1.06
CA ALA A 11 -4.19 4.87 2.42
C ALA A 11 -3.79 6.20 3.08
N PHE A 12 -3.19 7.12 2.33
CA PHE A 12 -2.86 8.45 2.83
C PHE A 12 -4.10 9.29 3.13
N LYS A 13 -5.10 9.30 2.24
CA LYS A 13 -6.36 10.03 2.49
C LYS A 13 -7.11 9.50 3.72
N VAL A 14 -7.10 8.18 3.93
CA VAL A 14 -7.68 7.59 5.15
C VAL A 14 -6.86 7.97 6.39
N ALA A 15 -5.54 7.82 6.34
CA ALA A 15 -4.66 8.10 7.48
C ALA A 15 -4.64 9.59 7.87
N ALA A 16 -4.82 10.50 6.90
CA ALA A 16 -4.93 11.93 7.11
C ALA A 16 -6.33 12.38 7.59
N GLY A 17 -7.31 11.49 7.62
CA GLY A 17 -8.69 11.79 8.00
C GLY A 17 -9.50 12.54 6.94
N GLU A 18 -9.00 12.66 5.71
CA GLU A 18 -9.74 13.27 4.59
C GLU A 18 -10.95 12.42 4.17
N ILE A 19 -10.84 11.10 4.31
CA ILE A 19 -11.93 10.15 4.10
C ILE A 19 -11.97 9.12 5.25
N LYS A 20 -13.18 8.63 5.56
CA LYS A 20 -13.39 7.71 6.70
C LYS A 20 -12.87 6.29 6.44
N ASN A 21 -13.01 5.79 5.22
CA ASN A 21 -12.66 4.43 4.83
C ASN A 21 -12.35 4.35 3.32
N GLY A 22 -11.87 3.20 2.86
CA GLY A 22 -11.54 2.99 1.47
C GLY A 22 -11.42 1.52 1.10
N PHE A 23 -11.71 1.21 -0.17
CA PHE A 23 -11.45 -0.09 -0.78
C PHE A 23 -10.74 0.10 -2.13
N ALA A 24 -9.58 -0.53 -2.32
CA ALA A 24 -8.78 -0.39 -3.53
C ALA A 24 -9.07 -1.53 -4.52
N VAL A 25 -9.77 -1.23 -5.62
CA VAL A 25 -9.98 -2.17 -6.73
C VAL A 25 -8.76 -2.13 -7.66
N ILE A 26 -7.72 -2.90 -7.34
CA ILE A 26 -6.42 -2.84 -8.02
C ILE A 26 -5.96 -4.20 -8.54
N ARG A 27 -5.18 -4.17 -9.63
CA ARG A 27 -4.46 -5.33 -10.20
C ARG A 27 -3.10 -4.91 -10.77
N PRO A 28 -2.09 -5.80 -10.85
CA PRO A 28 -2.04 -7.17 -10.32
C PRO A 28 -1.97 -7.21 -8.77
N PRO A 29 -2.06 -8.39 -8.12
CA PRO A 29 -1.84 -8.52 -6.67
C PRO A 29 -0.40 -8.16 -6.28
N GLY A 30 -0.13 -8.10 -4.97
CA GLY A 30 1.19 -7.72 -4.45
C GLY A 30 1.75 -8.54 -3.29
N HIS A 31 0.92 -9.27 -2.53
CA HIS A 31 1.33 -9.84 -1.24
C HIS A 31 2.43 -10.92 -1.26
N HIS A 32 2.74 -11.50 -2.42
CA HIS A 32 3.83 -12.48 -2.57
C HIS A 32 5.12 -11.88 -3.11
N ALA A 33 5.14 -10.59 -3.49
CA ALA A 33 6.36 -9.95 -3.97
C ALA A 33 7.31 -9.72 -2.79
N GLU A 34 8.49 -10.33 -2.87
CA GLU A 34 9.59 -10.10 -1.93
C GLU A 34 10.42 -8.89 -2.37
N GLU A 35 11.49 -8.55 -1.64
CA GLU A 35 12.35 -7.39 -1.95
C GLU A 35 12.96 -7.48 -3.35
N SER A 36 13.48 -8.66 -3.72
CA SER A 36 14.20 -8.89 -4.98
C SER A 36 13.62 -10.04 -5.80
N THR A 37 12.38 -10.47 -5.53
CA THR A 37 11.76 -11.61 -6.24
C THR A 37 10.27 -11.36 -6.49
N ALA A 38 9.86 -11.52 -7.75
CA ALA A 38 8.47 -11.51 -8.16
C ALA A 38 7.95 -12.96 -8.28
N MET A 39 6.78 -13.24 -7.71
CA MET A 39 6.15 -14.57 -7.74
C MET A 39 4.64 -14.49 -7.52
N GLY A 40 3.91 -15.53 -7.88
CA GLY A 40 2.44 -15.58 -7.67
C GLY A 40 1.69 -14.39 -8.30
N PHE A 41 2.10 -13.96 -9.50
CA PHE A 41 1.60 -12.75 -10.20
C PHE A 41 1.84 -11.42 -9.48
N CYS A 42 2.61 -11.43 -8.38
CA CYS A 42 2.95 -10.25 -7.60
C CYS A 42 4.32 -9.71 -8.03
N PHE A 43 4.35 -8.44 -8.42
CA PHE A 43 5.59 -7.75 -8.82
C PHE A 43 6.05 -6.71 -7.79
N PHE A 44 5.10 -6.10 -7.07
CA PHE A 44 5.36 -5.16 -5.99
C PHE A 44 4.35 -5.37 -4.87
N ASN A 45 4.82 -5.35 -3.63
CA ASN A 45 3.93 -5.49 -2.48
C ASN A 45 3.27 -4.15 -2.13
N SER A 46 2.14 -3.86 -2.78
CA SER A 46 1.40 -2.61 -2.61
C SER A 46 1.09 -2.29 -1.14
N VAL A 47 0.70 -3.30 -0.35
CA VAL A 47 0.33 -3.13 1.07
C VAL A 47 1.58 -2.78 1.90
N ALA A 48 2.66 -3.55 1.75
CA ALA A 48 3.90 -3.30 2.48
C ALA A 48 4.52 -1.92 2.13
N ILE A 49 4.51 -1.54 0.85
CA ILE A 49 4.99 -0.23 0.40
C ILE A 49 4.15 0.89 1.02
N SER A 50 2.82 0.76 1.00
CA SER A 50 1.92 1.76 1.58
C SER A 50 2.14 1.89 3.09
N ALA A 51 2.26 0.79 3.82
CA ALA A 51 2.56 0.79 5.24
C ALA A 51 3.90 1.48 5.55
N LYS A 52 4.94 1.19 4.77
CA LYS A 52 6.26 1.82 4.94
C LYS A 52 6.22 3.33 4.71
N LEU A 53 5.49 3.78 3.69
CA LEU A 53 5.33 5.20 3.40
C LEU A 53 4.54 5.93 4.49
N LEU A 54 3.49 5.31 5.05
CA LEU A 54 2.75 5.87 6.18
C LEU A 54 3.64 6.04 7.42
N GLN A 55 4.47 5.05 7.74
CA GLN A 55 5.46 5.15 8.82
C GLN A 55 6.46 6.28 8.56
N GLN A 56 6.99 6.39 7.33
CA GLN A 56 8.02 7.37 6.98
C GLN A 56 7.51 8.81 6.86
N LYS A 57 6.27 9.02 6.40
CA LYS A 57 5.75 10.35 6.06
C LYS A 57 4.78 10.91 7.09
N LEU A 58 4.03 10.04 7.78
CA LEU A 58 3.04 10.44 8.77
C LEU A 58 3.38 9.95 10.19
N SER A 59 4.57 9.33 10.38
CA SER A 59 5.04 8.84 11.69
C SER A 59 4.03 7.92 12.40
N VAL A 60 3.28 7.13 11.63
CA VAL A 60 2.29 6.19 12.16
C VAL A 60 3.00 5.13 13.02
N GLY A 61 2.73 5.13 14.32
CA GLY A 61 3.43 4.27 15.29
C GLY A 61 3.02 2.80 15.27
N ARG A 62 1.85 2.47 14.72
CA ARG A 62 1.35 1.09 14.59
C ARG A 62 0.44 0.94 13.38
N ILE A 63 0.67 -0.11 12.59
CA ILE A 63 -0.16 -0.52 11.45
C ILE A 63 -0.49 -2.00 11.66
N LEU A 64 -1.77 -2.37 11.48
CA LEU A 64 -2.26 -3.75 11.59
C LEU A 64 -2.34 -4.41 10.21
#